data_AF-A0A816HIW8-F1
#
_entry.id   AF-A0A816HIW8-F1
#
_cell.length_a   1.000
_cell.length_b   1.000
_cell.length_c   1.000
_cell.angle_alpha   90.00
_cell.angle_beta   90.00
_cell.angle_gamma   90.00
#
_symmetry.space_group_name_H-M   'P 1'
#
loop_
_entity.id
_entity.type
_entity.pdbx_description
1 polymer ?
#
loop_
_entity_poly.entity_id
_entity_poly.type
_entity_poly.pdbx_seq_one_letter_code
_entity_poly.pdbx_strand_id
1 'polypeptide(L)'
;MKYPTNDIFNPFIEIRQKQAAIWEEQQMLETRILCQFLPPHFDALERFISPVKSISLNNEQRNIRLKNERLKIIQEAKRKWLRLTIMDHEMKLQDYDLEYQKILEQFKSNVEMNTQEVNSTTTWNAINRYMMRYTNQLKQNITIR
;
A
#
# COMPACT_ATOMS: atom_id res chain seq x y z
N MET A 1 13.12 -2.67 38.61
CA MET A 1 13.71 -2.50 37.27
C MET A 1 12.68 -1.84 36.37
N LYS A 2 12.91 -0.60 35.92
CA LYS A 2 12.08 0.05 34.90
C LYS A 2 12.56 -0.47 33.54
N TYR A 3 11.73 -1.28 32.88
CA TYR A 3 11.99 -1.67 31.50
C TYR A 3 11.90 -0.42 30.61
N PRO A 4 12.87 -0.15 29.71
CA PRO A 4 12.73 0.87 28.68
C PRO A 4 11.87 0.27 27.54
N THR A 5 10.61 -0.03 27.83
CA THR A 5 9.77 -0.87 26.96
C THR A 5 9.03 -0.10 25.87
N ASN A 6 9.02 1.23 25.87
CA ASN A 6 8.34 1.98 24.80
C ASN A 6 9.32 2.41 23.70
N ASP A 7 10.48 2.99 24.02
CA ASP A 7 11.38 3.55 23.01
C ASP A 7 12.02 2.52 22.07
N ILE A 8 12.24 1.29 22.55
CA ILE A 8 12.87 0.22 21.77
C ILE A 8 11.93 -0.34 20.69
N PHE A 9 10.63 -0.40 20.98
CA PHE A 9 9.64 -1.00 20.08
C PHE A 9 8.98 0.02 19.15
N ASN A 10 9.08 1.33 19.45
CA ASN A 10 8.50 2.39 18.63
C ASN A 10 8.89 2.31 17.15
N PRO A 11 10.17 2.10 16.76
CA PRO A 11 10.54 2.02 15.34
C PRO A 11 9.86 0.85 14.61
N PHE A 12 9.69 -0.28 15.31
CA PHE A 12 9.00 -1.46 14.78
C PHE A 12 7.50 -1.25 14.61
N ILE A 13 6.88 -0.55 15.56
CA ILE A 13 5.45 -0.22 15.51
C ILE A 13 5.20 0.78 14.38
N GLU A 14 6.01 1.82 14.27
CA GLU A 14 5.88 2.86 13.24
C GLU A 14 5.98 2.28 11.82
N ILE A 15 7.01 1.46 11.54
CA ILE A 15 7.15 0.88 10.20
C ILE A 15 6.01 -0.08 9.86
N ARG A 16 5.50 -0.84 10.84
CA ARG A 16 4.34 -1.73 10.65
C ARG A 16 3.04 -0.97 10.44
N GLN A 17 2.87 0.20 11.07
CA GLN A 17 1.75 1.09 10.81
C GLN A 17 1.80 1.67 9.39
N LYS A 18 2.98 2.09 8.92
CA LYS A 18 3.16 2.54 7.53
C LYS A 18 2.82 1.45 6.51
N GLN A 19 3.25 0.21 6.75
CA GLN A 19 2.88 -0.94 5.92
C GLN A 19 1.39 -1.24 5.94
N ALA A 20 0.76 -1.18 7.11
CA ALA A 20 -0.68 -1.39 7.25
C ALA A 20 -1.50 -0.36 6.44
N ALA A 21 -1.10 0.92 6.46
CA ALA A 21 -1.78 1.95 5.67
C ALA A 21 -1.71 1.66 4.16
N ILE A 22 -0.55 1.25 3.64
CA ILE A 22 -0.38 0.89 2.23
C ILE A 22 -1.18 -0.37 1.88
N TRP A 23 -1.22 -1.38 2.76
CA TRP A 23 -2.03 -2.58 2.55
C TRP A 23 -3.54 -2.25 2.52
N GLU A 24 -4.04 -1.38 3.39
CA GLU A 24 -5.44 -0.94 3.37
C GLU A 24 -5.78 -0.19 2.07
N GLU A 25 -4.90 0.70 1.61
CA GLU A 25 -5.07 1.40 0.33
C GLU A 25 -5.09 0.43 -0.85
N GLN A 26 -4.17 -0.54 -0.87
CA GLN A 26 -4.11 -1.57 -1.92
C GLN A 26 -5.37 -2.44 -1.94
N GLN A 27 -5.85 -2.91 -0.77
CA GLN A 27 -7.10 -3.67 -0.69
C GLN A 27 -8.29 -2.86 -1.20
N MET A 28 -8.42 -1.58 -0.81
CA MET A 28 -9.47 -0.72 -1.35
C MET A 28 -9.41 -0.55 -2.86
N LEU A 29 -8.21 -0.42 -3.44
CA LEU A 29 -8.02 -0.33 -4.89
C LEU A 29 -8.43 -1.65 -5.58
N GLU A 30 -8.04 -2.80 -5.03
CA GLU A 30 -8.41 -4.12 -5.52
C GLU A 30 -9.93 -4.36 -5.47
N THR A 31 -10.58 -4.06 -4.35
CA THR A 31 -12.05 -4.13 -4.22
C THR A 31 -12.74 -3.24 -5.24
N ARG A 32 -12.23 -2.02 -5.45
CA ARG A 32 -12.78 -1.08 -6.43
C ARG A 32 -12.64 -1.56 -7.88
N ILE A 33 -11.52 -2.22 -8.22
CA ILE A 33 -11.35 -2.93 -9.50
C ILE A 33 -12.44 -3.97 -9.68
N LEU A 34 -12.62 -4.84 -8.68
CA LEU A 34 -13.59 -5.94 -8.72
C LEU A 34 -15.02 -5.42 -8.85
N CYS A 35 -15.34 -4.34 -8.14
CA CYS A 35 -16.65 -3.69 -8.21
C CYS A 35 -16.82 -2.77 -9.44
N GLN A 36 -15.83 -2.67 -10.32
CA GLN A 36 -15.84 -1.79 -11.51
C GLN A 36 -16.03 -0.30 -11.22
N PHE A 37 -15.79 0.14 -9.97
CA PHE A 37 -15.84 1.54 -9.56
C PHE A 37 -14.43 2.12 -9.57
N LEU A 38 -14.22 3.21 -10.30
CA LEU A 38 -12.92 3.90 -10.30
C LEU A 38 -12.90 4.95 -9.17
N PRO A 39 -11.81 5.07 -8.40
CA PRO A 39 -11.70 6.08 -7.36
C PRO A 39 -11.98 7.51 -7.86
N PRO A 40 -12.57 8.40 -7.04
CA PRO A 40 -12.96 9.75 -7.47
C PRO A 40 -11.81 10.63 -7.97
N HIS A 41 -10.58 10.39 -7.54
CA HIS A 41 -9.41 11.11 -8.06
C HIS A 41 -9.14 10.79 -9.55
N PHE A 42 -9.67 9.69 -10.07
CA PHE A 42 -9.67 9.38 -11.50
C PHE A 42 -10.79 10.10 -12.28
N ASP A 43 -11.71 10.78 -11.62
CA ASP A 43 -12.73 11.60 -12.30
C ASP A 43 -12.09 12.85 -12.94
N ALA A 44 -10.94 13.30 -12.41
CA ALA A 44 -10.15 14.36 -13.01
C ALA A 44 -9.60 13.99 -14.40
N LEU A 45 -9.35 12.69 -14.69
CA LEU A 45 -8.97 12.22 -16.03
C LEU A 45 -10.09 12.42 -17.05
N GLU A 46 -11.36 12.35 -16.63
CA GLU A 46 -12.49 12.61 -17.54
C GLU A 46 -12.51 14.07 -18.02
N ARG A 47 -12.07 14.97 -17.13
CA ARG A 47 -11.90 16.41 -17.40
C ARG A 47 -10.62 16.71 -18.19
N PHE A 48 -9.52 16.01 -17.90
CA PHE A 48 -8.26 16.19 -18.63
C PHE A 48 -8.38 15.78 -20.11
N ILE A 49 -9.26 14.82 -20.41
CA ILE A 49 -9.48 14.33 -21.77
C ILE A 49 -10.45 15.23 -22.57
N SER A 50 -10.95 16.37 -22.06
CA SER A 50 -11.58 17.40 -22.93
C SER A 50 -11.88 18.77 -22.30
N PRO A 51 -11.80 19.85 -23.12
CA PRO A 51 -12.85 20.07 -24.13
C PRO A 51 -12.31 20.22 -25.56
N VAL A 52 -12.54 19.20 -26.41
CA VAL A 52 -12.59 19.45 -27.86
C VAL A 52 -13.92 20.16 -28.11
N LYS A 53 -13.81 21.38 -28.63
CA LYS A 53 -14.90 22.28 -29.04
C LYS A 53 -16.14 21.51 -29.50
N SER A 54 -17.33 21.97 -29.08
CA SER A 54 -18.61 21.47 -29.57
C SER A 54 -18.60 21.41 -31.09
N ILE A 55 -18.38 20.22 -31.65
CA ILE A 55 -18.41 20.07 -33.09
C ILE A 55 -19.90 20.07 -33.45
N SER A 56 -20.40 21.19 -33.98
CA SER A 56 -21.77 21.27 -34.47
C SER A 56 -21.88 20.33 -35.67
N LEU A 57 -22.31 19.09 -35.45
CA LEU A 57 -22.49 18.13 -36.53
C LEU A 57 -23.87 17.50 -36.44
N ASN A 58 -24.67 17.77 -37.47
CA ASN A 58 -26.00 17.24 -37.81
C ASN A 58 -26.05 15.70 -37.97
N ASN A 59 -25.18 14.93 -37.31
CA ASN A 59 -25.09 13.48 -37.51
C ASN A 59 -24.94 12.75 -36.16
N GLU A 60 -26.08 12.32 -35.62
CA GLU A 60 -26.20 11.64 -34.33
C GLU A 60 -25.37 10.36 -34.22
N GLN A 61 -25.30 9.56 -35.30
CA GLN A 61 -24.48 8.33 -35.31
C GLN A 61 -23.00 8.62 -35.14
N ARG A 62 -22.49 9.68 -35.77
CA ARG A 62 -21.09 10.12 -35.59
C ARG A 62 -20.85 10.56 -34.14
N ASN A 63 -21.80 11.28 -33.55
CA ASN A 63 -21.69 11.73 -32.16
C ASN A 63 -21.70 10.56 -31.16
N ILE A 64 -22.56 9.57 -31.37
CA ILE A 64 -22.61 8.35 -30.55
C ILE A 64 -21.28 7.58 -30.66
N ARG A 65 -20.76 7.40 -31.86
CA ARG A 65 -19.48 6.71 -32.09
C ARG A 65 -18.32 7.41 -31.37
N LEU A 66 -18.20 8.73 -31.51
CA LEU A 66 -17.15 9.50 -30.84
C LEU A 66 -17.26 9.45 -29.31
N LYS A 67 -18.49 9.47 -28.75
CA LYS A 67 -18.71 9.28 -27.32
C LYS A 67 -18.24 7.91 -26.84
N ASN A 68 -18.55 6.84 -27.60
CA ASN A 68 -18.14 5.48 -27.26
C ASN A 68 -16.61 5.29 -27.36
N GLU A 69 -15.98 5.83 -28.42
CA GLU A 69 -14.52 5.82 -28.57
C GLU A 69 -13.84 6.56 -27.41
N ARG A 70 -14.38 7.72 -27.01
CA ARG A 70 -13.89 8.47 -25.84
C ARG A 70 -14.04 7.68 -24.55
N LEU A 71 -15.19 7.08 -24.31
CA LEU A 71 -15.43 6.26 -23.12
C LEU A 71 -14.41 5.13 -23.03
N LYS A 72 -14.12 4.47 -24.15
CA LYS A 72 -13.11 3.40 -24.23
C LYS A 72 -11.71 3.90 -23.86
N ILE A 73 -11.28 5.03 -24.42
CA ILE A 73 -9.98 5.64 -24.12
C ILE A 73 -9.86 5.99 -22.62
N ILE A 74 -10.91 6.60 -22.06
CA ILE A 74 -10.95 6.95 -20.63
C ILE A 74 -10.83 5.68 -19.78
N GLN A 75 -11.62 4.64 -20.08
CA GLN A 75 -11.57 3.39 -19.33
C GLN A 75 -10.20 2.71 -19.41
N GLU A 76 -9.55 2.70 -20.58
CA GLU A 76 -8.21 2.15 -20.75
C GLU A 76 -7.15 2.96 -19.99
N ALA A 77 -7.22 4.29 -20.03
CA ALA A 77 -6.31 5.16 -19.28
C ALA A 77 -6.45 4.95 -17.78
N LYS A 78 -7.69 4.90 -17.27
CA LYS A 78 -8.00 4.63 -15.87
C LYS A 78 -7.47 3.25 -15.43
N ARG A 79 -7.64 2.19 -16.26
CA ARG A 79 -7.06 0.85 -15.99
C ARG A 79 -5.54 0.87 -15.94
N LYS A 80 -4.88 1.58 -16.85
CA LYS A 80 -3.40 1.69 -16.87
C LYS A 80 -2.89 2.40 -15.62
N TRP A 81 -3.50 3.53 -15.25
CA TRP A 81 -3.13 4.25 -14.05
C TRP A 81 -3.30 3.40 -12.80
N LEU A 82 -4.41 2.69 -12.68
CA LEU A 82 -4.68 1.83 -11.54
C LEU A 82 -3.63 0.72 -11.37
N ARG A 83 -3.17 0.14 -12.48
CA ARG A 83 -2.04 -0.81 -12.46
C ARG A 83 -0.75 -0.16 -11.99
N LEU A 84 -0.44 1.06 -12.46
CA LEU A 84 0.74 1.81 -12.01
C LEU A 84 0.65 2.14 -10.52
N THR A 85 -0.54 2.49 -10.03
CA THR A 85 -0.76 2.75 -8.61
C THR A 85 -0.54 1.49 -7.77
N ILE A 86 -1.06 0.34 -8.17
CA ILE A 86 -0.79 -0.93 -7.47
C ILE A 86 0.70 -1.22 -7.43
N MET A 87 1.38 -1.09 -8.58
CA MET A 87 2.84 -1.31 -8.67
C MET A 87 3.62 -0.36 -7.73
N ASP A 88 3.23 0.91 -7.62
CA ASP A 88 3.82 1.86 -6.68
C ASP A 88 3.61 1.45 -5.21
N HIS A 89 2.43 0.90 -4.87
CA HIS A 89 2.16 0.38 -3.52
C HIS A 89 3.01 -0.86 -3.22
N GLU A 90 3.14 -1.78 -4.18
CA GLU A 90 4.01 -2.95 -4.06
C GLU A 90 5.47 -2.56 -3.82
N MET A 91 5.97 -1.56 -4.56
CA MET A 91 7.32 -1.03 -4.36
C MET A 91 7.50 -0.41 -2.96
N LYS A 92 6.54 0.40 -2.50
CA LYS A 92 6.57 0.98 -1.14
C LYS A 92 6.57 -0.09 -0.06
N LEU A 93 5.82 -1.17 -0.25
CA LEU A 93 5.82 -2.30 0.68
C LEU A 93 7.19 -2.99 0.75
N GLN A 94 7.86 -3.17 -0.41
CA GLN A 94 9.22 -3.68 -0.46
C GLN A 94 10.22 -2.76 0.25
N ASP A 95 10.12 -1.44 0.05
CA ASP A 95 10.96 -0.46 0.73
C ASP A 95 10.78 -0.51 2.25
N TYR A 96 9.54 -0.60 2.72
CA TYR A 96 9.26 -0.73 4.16
C TYR A 96 9.69 -2.10 4.72
N ASP A 97 9.64 -3.17 3.94
CA ASP A 97 10.18 -4.46 4.37
C ASP A 97 11.72 -4.38 4.52
N LEU A 98 12.40 -3.69 3.61
CA LEU A 98 13.84 -3.43 3.73
C LEU A 98 14.17 -2.57 4.96
N GLU A 99 13.39 -1.52 5.22
CA GLU A 99 13.54 -0.68 6.41
C GLU A 99 13.32 -1.49 7.70
N TYR A 100 12.30 -2.34 7.71
CA TYR A 100 12.02 -3.25 8.83
C TYR A 100 13.16 -4.22 9.09
N GLN A 101 13.79 -4.80 8.06
CA GLN A 101 14.96 -5.67 8.22
C GLN A 101 16.15 -4.92 8.82
N LYS A 102 16.39 -3.67 8.41
CA LYS A 102 17.45 -2.84 9.00
C LYS A 102 17.21 -2.55 10.47
N ILE A 103 15.96 -2.23 10.86
CA ILE A 103 15.59 -2.03 12.27
C ILE A 103 15.79 -3.32 13.07
N LEU A 104 15.44 -4.48 12.51
CA LEU A 104 15.69 -5.78 13.12
C LEU A 104 17.19 -6.04 13.35
N GLU A 105 18.03 -5.79 12.35
CA GLU A 105 19.48 -6.00 12.44
C GLU A 105 20.12 -5.08 13.49
N GLN A 106 19.75 -3.80 13.50
CA GLN A 106 20.21 -2.84 14.51
C GLN A 106 19.79 -3.28 15.92
N PHE A 107 18.54 -3.73 16.07
CA PHE A 107 18.05 -4.20 17.35
C PHE A 107 18.77 -5.48 17.82
N LYS A 108 19.01 -6.43 16.89
CA LYS A 108 19.78 -7.64 17.17
C LYS A 108 21.19 -7.31 17.66
N SER A 109 21.89 -6.43 16.95
CA SER A 109 23.24 -5.98 17.34
C SER A 109 23.24 -5.33 18.73
N ASN A 110 22.25 -4.48 19.03
CA ASN A 110 22.11 -3.86 20.34
C ASN A 110 21.85 -4.87 21.47
N VAL A 111 21.06 -5.92 21.20
CA VAL A 111 20.81 -6.99 22.19
C VAL A 111 22.07 -7.83 22.43
N GLU A 112 22.77 -8.20 21.36
CA GLU A 112 24.01 -8.98 21.42
C GLU A 112 25.13 -8.22 22.16
N MET A 113 25.25 -6.91 21.97
CA MET A 113 26.25 -6.10 22.69
C MET A 113 25.95 -5.89 24.17
N ASN A 114 24.67 -5.91 24.58
CA ASN A 114 24.25 -5.58 25.95
C ASN A 114 23.97 -6.78 26.86
N THR A 115 23.91 -8.00 26.33
CA THR A 115 23.67 -9.21 27.13
C THR A 115 24.78 -10.23 26.92
N GLN A 116 25.56 -10.52 27.98
CA GLN A 116 26.60 -11.56 27.98
C GLN A 116 26.00 -12.92 27.54
N GLU A 117 26.22 -13.23 26.27
CA GLU A 117 26.12 -14.45 25.44
C GLU A 117 25.04 -15.53 25.67
N VAL A 118 24.53 -15.79 26.88
CA VAL A 118 23.62 -16.93 27.12
C VAL A 118 22.13 -16.53 27.08
N ASN A 119 21.79 -15.30 27.48
CA ASN A 119 20.38 -14.83 27.51
C ASN A 119 19.98 -13.97 26.31
N SER A 120 20.94 -13.55 25.49
CA SER A 120 20.75 -12.68 24.32
C SER A 120 19.92 -13.39 23.24
N THR A 121 20.31 -14.61 22.89
CA THR A 121 19.66 -15.46 21.87
C THR A 121 18.21 -15.78 22.24
N THR A 122 17.95 -16.09 23.51
CA THR A 122 16.62 -16.44 24.01
C THR A 122 15.67 -15.24 24.00
N THR A 123 16.18 -14.07 24.40
CA THR A 123 15.45 -12.80 24.39
C THR A 123 15.14 -12.33 22.97
N TRP A 124 16.11 -12.39 22.07
CA TRP A 124 15.92 -12.12 20.64
C TRP A 124 14.87 -13.04 20.02
N ASN A 125 14.93 -14.35 20.29
CA ASN A 125 13.96 -15.32 19.78
C ASN A 125 12.53 -15.09 20.31
N ALA A 126 12.38 -14.56 21.51
CA ALA A 126 11.07 -14.19 22.05
C ALA A 126 10.51 -12.94 21.34
N ILE A 127 11.36 -11.91 21.16
CA ILE A 127 10.98 -10.66 20.50
C ILE A 127 10.63 -10.91 19.02
N ASN A 128 11.46 -11.65 18.30
CA ASN A 128 11.20 -11.98 16.90
C ASN A 128 9.89 -12.77 16.72
N ARG A 129 9.60 -13.73 17.62
CA ARG A 129 8.32 -14.45 17.61
C ARG A 129 7.12 -13.54 17.89
N TYR A 130 7.24 -12.59 18.83
CA TYR A 130 6.20 -11.59 19.08
C TYR A 130 5.94 -10.73 17.85
N MET A 131 7.00 -10.22 17.22
CA MET A 131 6.91 -9.37 16.02
C MET A 131 6.31 -10.10 14.81
N MET A 132 6.68 -11.37 14.59
CA MET A 132 6.05 -12.19 13.55
C MET A 132 4.56 -12.40 13.81
N ARG A 133 4.18 -12.72 15.06
CA ARG A 133 2.76 -12.88 15.44
C ARG A 133 1.97 -11.59 15.21
N TYR A 134 2.50 -10.45 15.65
CA TYR A 134 1.86 -9.15 15.47
C TYR A 134 1.67 -8.81 13.98
N THR A 135 2.68 -9.08 13.16
CA THR A 135 2.61 -8.88 11.70
C THR A 135 1.54 -9.74 11.07
N ASN A 136 1.48 -11.02 11.43
CA ASN A 136 0.46 -11.94 10.90
C ASN A 136 -0.95 -11.53 11.33
N GLN A 137 -1.11 -11.06 12.57
CA GLN A 137 -2.38 -10.54 13.06
C GLN A 137 -2.82 -9.27 12.32
N LEU A 138 -1.89 -8.33 12.07
CA LEU A 138 -2.16 -7.14 11.26
C LEU A 138 -2.64 -7.51 9.85
N LYS A 139 -1.94 -8.43 9.18
CA LYS A 139 -2.33 -8.91 7.85
C LYS A 139 -3.73 -9.53 7.85
N GLN A 140 -4.01 -10.43 8.81
CA GLN A 140 -5.33 -11.05 8.93
C GLN A 140 -6.44 -10.03 9.17
N ASN A 141 -6.22 -9.03 10.03
CA ASN A 141 -7.20 -7.98 10.31
C ASN A 141 -7.53 -7.14 9.06
N ILE A 142 -6.56 -6.96 8.16
CA ILE A 142 -6.76 -6.24 6.90
C ILE A 142 -7.50 -7.11 5.88
N THR A 143 -7.23 -8.42 5.81
CA THR A 143 -7.88 -9.34 4.86
C THR A 143 -9.34 -9.69 5.22
N ILE A 144 -9.72 -9.59 6.50
CA ILE A 144 -11.07 -9.98 6.98
C ILE A 144 -12.09 -8.81 6.90
N ARG A 145 -11.64 -7.58 6.62
CA ARG A 145 -12.52 -6.41 6.43
C ARG A 145 -13.07 -6.34 5.02
#